data_AF-A0A6M2DUN4-F1
#
_entry.id   AF-A0A6M2DUN4-F1
#
_cell.length_a   1.000
_cell.length_b   1.000
_cell.length_c   1.000
_cell.angle_alpha   90.00
_cell.angle_beta   90.00
_cell.angle_gamma   90.00
#
_symmetry.space_group_name_H-M   'P 1'
#
loop_
_entity.id
_entity.type
_entity.pdbx_description
1 polymer ?
#
loop_
_entity_poly.entity_id
_entity_poly.type
_entity_poly.pdbx_seq_one_letter_code
_entity_poly.pdbx_strand_id
1 'polypeptide(L)'
;MYGYGYLLGQFFLLKYVVIYGMAGALTRLHNVEAPRTPKCIARIHRYSDMWRYFDPGLHSFLFRYVYLPIRMCYANLLKSRLLCKIISSSVCFFYIF
;
A
#
# COMPACT_ATOMS: atom_id res chain seq x y z
N MET A 1 -5.82 -1.52 -28.48
CA MET A 1 -6.10 -0.59 -27.35
C MET A 1 -5.74 -1.15 -25.96
N TYR A 2 -5.62 -2.47 -25.75
CA TYR A 2 -5.27 -3.05 -24.45
C TYR A 2 -3.84 -2.77 -23.95
N GLY A 3 -2.88 -2.54 -24.86
CA GLY A 3 -1.49 -2.26 -24.49
C GLY A 3 -1.27 -0.93 -23.78
N TYR A 4 -2.14 0.07 -24.00
CA TYR A 4 -1.95 1.40 -23.42
C TYR A 4 -2.07 1.40 -21.90
N GLY A 5 -3.10 0.73 -21.34
CA GLY A 5 -3.26 0.59 -19.90
C GLY A 5 -2.10 -0.16 -19.24
N TYR A 6 -1.58 -1.19 -19.92
CA TYR A 6 -0.39 -1.90 -19.46
C TYR A 6 0.84 -1.00 -19.42
N LEU A 7 1.09 -0.23 -20.48
CA LEU A 7 2.21 0.71 -20.54
C LEU A 7 2.11 1.80 -19.47
N LEU A 8 0.91 2.35 -19.25
CA LEU A 8 0.66 3.30 -18.16
C LEU A 8 0.98 2.70 -16.79
N GLY A 9 0.54 1.46 -16.54
CA GLY A 9 0.88 0.75 -15.31
C GLY A 9 2.39 0.55 -15.14
N GLN A 10 3.09 0.14 -16.20
CA GLN A 10 4.54 -0.07 -16.15
C GLN A 10 5.30 1.24 -15.92
N PHE A 11 4.87 2.32 -16.57
CA PHE A 11 5.43 3.65 -16.34
C PHE A 11 5.20 4.11 -14.90
N PHE A 12 4.02 3.84 -14.34
CA PHE A 12 3.72 4.13 -12.94
C PHE A 12 4.64 3.32 -12.00
N LEU A 13 4.81 2.01 -12.23
CA LEU A 13 5.76 1.19 -11.47
C LEU A 13 7.19 1.75 -11.54
N LEU A 14 7.66 2.14 -12.72
CA LEU A 14 9.02 2.63 -12.91
C LEU A 14 9.32 3.86 -12.05
N LYS A 15 8.36 4.79 -11.94
CA LYS A 15 8.48 5.95 -11.04
C LYS A 15 8.73 5.52 -9.59
N TYR A 16 7.99 4.53 -9.10
CA TYR A 16 8.14 4.03 -7.73
C TYR A 16 9.46 3.30 -7.54
N VAL A 17 9.91 2.52 -8.52
CA VAL A 17 11.23 1.88 -8.49
C VAL A 17 12.34 2.92 -8.36
N VAL A 18 12.27 4.02 -9.10
CA VAL A 18 13.24 5.11 -9.00
C VAL A 18 13.20 5.78 -7.62
N ILE A 19 12.01 6.16 -7.14
CA ILE A 19 11.84 6.82 -5.84
C ILE A 19 12.36 5.93 -4.69
N TYR A 20 11.91 4.67 -4.63
CA TYR A 20 12.37 3.70 -3.62
C TYR A 20 13.85 3.36 -3.78
N GLY A 21 14.38 3.33 -5.01
CA GLY A 21 15.79 3.10 -5.28
C GLY A 21 16.68 4.22 -4.74
N MET A 22 16.31 5.48 -4.99
CA MET A 22 17.02 6.66 -4.49
C MET A 22 16.96 6.74 -2.96
N ALA A 23 15.77 6.64 -2.37
CA ALA A 23 15.60 6.64 -0.91
C ALA A 23 16.34 5.45 -0.25
N GLY A 24 16.30 4.28 -0.89
CA GLY A 24 17.05 3.09 -0.47
C GLY A 24 18.56 3.29 -0.52
N ALA A 25 19.08 4.03 -1.50
CA ALA A 25 20.51 4.33 -1.59
C ALA A 25 20.96 5.28 -0.46
N LEU A 26 20.17 6.31 -0.17
CA LEU A 26 20.45 7.25 0.93
C LEU A 26 20.42 6.56 2.29
N THR A 27 19.40 5.73 2.55
CA THR A 27 19.30 4.98 3.82
C THR A 27 20.47 4.02 4.02
N ARG A 28 20.89 3.31 2.97
CA ARG A 28 22.10 2.46 3.01
C ARG A 28 23.38 3.25 3.29
N LEU A 29 23.51 4.47 2.74
CA LEU A 29 24.64 5.35 3.04
C LEU A 29 24.71 5.70 4.53
N HIS A 30 23.55 5.84 5.18
CA HIS A 30 23.44 6.09 6.62
C HIS A 30 23.39 4.82 7.49
N ASN A 31 23.64 3.63 6.93
CA ASN A 31 23.52 2.33 7.62
C ASN A 31 22.12 2.08 8.24
N VAL A 32 21.07 2.59 7.60
CA VAL A 32 19.67 2.36 7.98
C VAL A 32 19.03 1.35 7.03
N GLU A 33 18.29 0.38 7.58
CA GLU A 33 17.55 -0.58 6.77
C GLU A 33 16.34 0.06 6.09
N ALA A 34 16.33 0.02 4.76
CA ALA A 34 15.21 0.48 3.95
C ALA A 34 14.06 -0.54 3.91
N PRO A 35 12.80 -0.09 3.80
CA PRO A 35 11.69 -0.98 3.49
C PRO A 35 11.88 -1.66 2.12
N ARG A 36 11.17 -2.78 1.92
CA ARG A 36 11.23 -3.55 0.67
C ARG A 36 10.75 -2.71 -0.52
N THR A 37 11.40 -2.90 -1.66
CA THR A 37 11.05 -2.24 -2.93
C THR A 37 9.72 -2.74 -3.50
N PRO A 38 9.04 -1.94 -4.34
CA PRO A 38 7.79 -2.31 -5.01
C PRO A 38 7.95 -3.61 -5.83
N LYS A 39 6.95 -4.50 -5.78
CA LYS A 39 6.90 -5.67 -6.66
C LYS A 39 6.43 -5.29 -8.06
N CYS A 40 6.93 -6.00 -9.07
CA CYS A 40 6.49 -5.79 -10.45
C CYS A 40 4.99 -6.08 -10.62
N ILE A 41 4.25 -5.11 -11.17
CA ILE A 41 2.80 -5.22 -11.37
C ILE A 41 2.42 -6.36 -12.33
N ALA A 42 3.27 -6.68 -13.31
CA ALA A 42 3.02 -7.78 -14.26
C ALA A 42 3.10 -9.16 -13.61
N ARG A 43 3.74 -9.27 -12.44
CA ARG A 43 3.86 -10.52 -11.69
C ARG A 43 2.70 -10.74 -10.70
N ILE A 44 1.91 -9.70 -10.42
CA ILE A 44 0.85 -9.77 -9.41
C ILE A 44 -0.48 -10.07 -10.12
N HIS A 45 -1.07 -11.23 -9.80
CA HIS A 45 -2.34 -11.66 -10.41
C HIS A 45 -3.57 -11.31 -9.57
N ARG A 46 -3.40 -10.89 -8.31
CA ARG A 46 -4.50 -10.56 -7.38
C ARG A 46 -4.45 -9.10 -6.97
N TYR A 47 -5.59 -8.42 -7.05
CA TYR A 47 -5.69 -7.01 -6.61
C TYR A 47 -5.41 -6.84 -5.11
N SER A 48 -5.78 -7.80 -4.28
CA SER A 48 -5.44 -7.78 -2.85
C SER A 48 -3.92 -7.78 -2.62
N ASP A 49 -3.17 -8.51 -3.45
CA ASP A 49 -1.71 -8.52 -3.40
C ASP A 49 -1.11 -7.24 -3.99
N MET A 50 -1.77 -6.65 -5.00
CA MET A 50 -1.36 -5.38 -5.58
C MET A 50 -1.35 -4.28 -4.51
N TRP A 51 -2.44 -4.14 -3.74
CA TRP A 51 -2.50 -3.18 -2.63
C TRP A 51 -1.46 -3.40 -1.54
N ARG A 52 -1.00 -4.64 -1.35
CA ARG A 52 -0.05 -4.98 -0.28
C ARG A 52 1.41 -4.83 -0.69
N TYR A 53 1.74 -5.10 -1.95
CA TYR A 53 3.12 -5.23 -2.41
C TYR A 53 3.54 -4.23 -3.48
N PHE A 54 2.59 -3.50 -4.08
CA PHE A 54 2.93 -2.42 -5.00
C PHE A 54 3.59 -1.27 -4.26
N ASP A 55 2.98 -0.78 -3.18
CA ASP A 55 3.56 0.25 -2.31
C ASP A 55 3.56 -0.21 -0.84
N PRO A 56 4.63 -0.88 -0.38
CA PRO A 56 4.71 -1.39 0.98
C PRO A 56 4.69 -0.28 2.04
N GLY A 57 5.26 0.90 1.72
CA GLY A 57 5.29 2.06 2.61
C GLY A 57 3.90 2.62 2.86
N LEU A 58 3.15 2.91 1.79
CA LEU A 58 1.76 3.36 1.88
C LEU A 58 0.87 2.32 2.58
N HIS A 59 1.00 1.05 2.22
CA HIS A 59 0.24 -0.02 2.86
C HIS A 59 0.53 -0.09 4.37
N SER A 60 1.81 -0.02 4.77
CA SER A 60 2.20 -0.02 6.18
C SER A 60 1.66 1.20 6.93
N PHE A 61 1.70 2.37 6.30
CA PHE A 61 1.15 3.61 6.85
C PHE A 61 -0.35 3.50 7.10
N LEU A 62 -1.13 3.16 6.06
CA LEU A 62 -2.58 3.01 6.14
C LEU A 62 -2.97 1.95 7.17
N PHE A 63 -2.26 0.82 7.17
CA PHE A 63 -2.56 -0.25 8.12
C PHE A 63 -2.33 0.20 9.57
N ARG A 64 -1.20 0.85 9.86
CA ARG A 64 -0.79 1.19 11.23
C ARG A 64 -1.50 2.42 11.78
N TYR A 65 -1.73 3.43 10.95
CA TYR A 65 -2.22 4.74 11.40
C TYR A 65 -3.69 5.02 11.08
N VAL A 66 -4.28 4.31 10.11
CA VAL A 66 -5.69 4.51 9.74
C VAL A 66 -6.50 3.28 10.12
N TYR A 67 -6.18 2.13 9.55
CA TYR A 67 -6.95 0.90 9.73
C TYR A 67 -6.97 0.41 11.19
N LEU A 68 -5.80 0.27 11.82
CA LEU A 68 -5.69 -0.30 13.16
C LEU A 68 -6.38 0.56 14.23
N PRO A 69 -6.17 1.90 14.28
CA PRO A 69 -6.85 2.75 15.27
C PRO A 69 -8.36 2.76 15.08
N ILE A 70 -8.84 2.84 13.84
CA ILE A 70 -10.27 2.82 13.52
C ILE A 70 -10.88 1.48 13.95
N ARG A 71 -10.23 0.38 13.62
CA ARG A 71 -10.67 -0.96 14.01
C ARG A 71 -10.73 -1.13 15.53
N MET A 72 -9.76 -0.56 16.27
CA MET A 72 -9.76 -0.59 17.73
C MET A 72 -10.90 0.25 18.32
N CYS A 73 -11.14 1.45 17.78
CA CYS A 73 -12.24 2.32 18.20
C CYS A 73 -13.61 1.63 18.01
N TYR A 74 -13.86 1.13 16.80
CA TYR A 74 -15.13 0.47 16.49
C TYR A 74 -15.26 -0.92 17.11
N ALA A 75 -14.19 -1.63 17.47
CA ALA A 75 -14.30 -2.90 18.19
C ALA A 75 -14.97 -2.74 19.56
N ASN A 76 -14.81 -1.58 20.20
CA ASN A 76 -15.45 -1.27 21.48
C ASN A 76 -16.91 -0.80 21.30
N LEU A 77 -17.26 -0.25 20.13
CA LEU A 77 -18.58 0.31 19.85
C LEU A 77 -19.53 -0.67 19.14
N LEU A 78 -19.01 -1.46 18.20
CA LEU A 78 -19.75 -2.37 17.34
C LEU A 78 -19.38 -3.81 17.69
N LYS A 79 -20.38 -4.61 18.09
CA LYS A 79 -20.20 -6.04 18.39
C LYS A 79 -19.89 -6.88 17.14
N SER A 80 -20.30 -6.40 15.96
CA SER A 80 -20.10 -7.11 14.68
C SER A 80 -18.71 -6.86 14.10
N ARG A 81 -17.87 -7.90 14.12
CA ARG A 81 -16.50 -7.86 13.55
C ARG A 81 -16.49 -7.55 12.05
N LEU A 82 -17.53 -7.94 11.31
CA LEU A 82 -17.62 -7.70 9.87
C LEU A 82 -17.84 -6.22 9.57
N LEU A 83 -18.75 -5.56 10.30
CA LEU A 83 -19.02 -4.14 10.12
C LEU A 83 -17.79 -3.29 10.46
N CYS A 84 -17.09 -3.59 11.56
CA CYS A 84 -15.84 -2.91 11.90
C CYS A 84 -14.81 -3.04 10.78
N LYS A 85 -14.69 -4.22 10.16
CA LYS A 85 -13.77 -4.45 9.05
C LYS A 85 -14.16 -3.63 7.82
N ILE A 86 -15.44 -3.62 7.45
CA ILE A 86 -15.94 -2.87 6.29
C ILE A 86 -15.73 -1.36 6.48
N ILE A 87 -16.11 -0.82 7.65
CA ILE A 87 -15.94 0.59 7.98
C ILE A 87 -14.45 0.98 7.95
N SER A 88 -13.60 0.19 8.62
CA SER A 88 -12.15 0.48 8.66
C SER A 88 -11.53 0.46 7.26
N SER A 89 -11.89 -0.52 6.42
CA SER A 89 -11.42 -0.57 5.03
C SER A 89 -11.95 0.58 4.19
N SER A 90 -13.21 0.98 4.40
CA SER A 90 -13.84 2.11 3.69
C SER A 90 -13.14 3.42 4.02
N VAL A 91 -12.84 3.69 5.30
CA VAL A 91 -12.10 4.91 5.68
C VAL A 91 -10.69 4.92 5.10
N CYS A 92 -10.00 3.77 5.04
CA CYS A 92 -8.70 3.69 4.38
C CYS A 92 -8.79 4.04 2.89
N PHE A 93 -9.85 3.62 2.21
CA PHE A 93 -10.08 3.94 0.81
C PHE A 93 -10.35 5.44 0.63
N PHE A 94 -11.25 6.02 1.44
CA PHE A 94 -11.55 7.46 1.40
C PHE A 94 -10.39 8.37 1.82
N TYR A 95 -9.39 7.86 2.54
CA TYR A 95 -8.19 8.65 2.86
C TYR A 95 -7.29 8.85 1.64
N ILE A 96 -7.29 7.91 0.69
CA ILE A 96 -6.42 7.96 -0.50
C ILE A 96 -7.02 8.84 -1.61
N PHE A 97 -8.35 8.92 -1.67
CA PHE A 97 -9.11 9.69 -2.68
C PHE A 97 -9.49 11.07 -2.16
#